data_AF-A0A8J4D200-F1
#
_entry.id   AF-A0A8J4D200-F1
#
_cell.length_a   1.000
_cell.length_b   1.000
_cell.length_c   1.000
_cell.angle_alpha   90.00
_cell.angle_beta   90.00
_cell.angle_gamma   90.00
#
_symmetry.space_group_name_H-M   'P 1'
#
loop_
_entity.id
_entity.type
_entity.pdbx_description
1 polymer ?
#
loop_
_entity_poly.entity_id
_entity_poly.type
_entity_poly.pdbx_seq_one_letter_code
_entity_poly.pdbx_strand_id
1 'polypeptide(L)'
;MATMAFPGFPHQPESYVLDGGYSQGYEGDHGNQSFYVSQQRQMQRENEHKQDLANDKTHKASRYVFRPLEELRATNPSIRDGLDPDKELLWRRQYCKLIQDAGMALKIPQWGGISVAITLCHRFFAIKSMKKNDRFLVATACLFLAAKIEESPKLLKNVIMESERIRHTKNPAALRALDDPVNFDRLREEVLQAERAVLYTLGFDLKIEQPYKTLMEWMKRDARLTDQLNDSPYKPLVQNAWNLLNDSLRTTLCLQFPPQKIAWTALWIADLMNIDNGTHYPALPPGSEFFEKSEVTPEELMNICDQMLAEYETSKLSRMAASTGQSIQALKADLEIKMGSASQMAGRLPPVMGAPGGGIAPGQVKLEEEEGEVKS
;
A
#
# COMPACT_ATOMS: atom_id res chain seq x y z
N MET A 1 23.49 22.56 79.02
CA MET A 1 23.98 21.25 79.49
C MET A 1 23.74 20.25 78.38
N ALA A 2 24.80 19.53 77.95
CA ALA A 2 24.75 18.42 76.98
C ALA A 2 23.76 17.33 77.45
N THR A 3 23.17 16.47 76.62
CA THR A 3 23.77 15.31 75.91
C THR A 3 22.64 14.67 75.06
N MET A 4 22.83 14.41 73.76
CA MET A 4 23.06 13.09 73.10
C MET A 4 21.87 12.09 73.17
N ALA A 5 21.45 11.38 72.12
CA ALA A 5 21.89 11.28 70.73
C ALA A 5 20.84 10.55 69.83
N PHE A 6 21.03 10.71 68.51
CA PHE A 6 20.54 9.94 67.35
C PHE A 6 19.04 9.97 66.95
N PRO A 7 18.70 10.70 65.87
CA PRO A 7 17.56 10.42 65.00
C PRO A 7 18.02 9.61 63.77
N GLY A 8 17.23 8.76 63.10
CA GLY A 8 15.80 8.79 62.84
C GLY A 8 15.58 8.83 61.32
N PHE A 9 14.99 7.79 60.73
CA PHE A 9 14.34 7.84 59.41
C PHE A 9 13.13 8.82 59.50
N PRO A 10 12.70 9.57 58.45
CA PRO A 10 12.04 8.98 57.26
C PRO A 10 12.06 9.83 55.92
N HIS A 11 11.38 9.27 54.89
CA HIS A 11 10.78 9.88 53.68
C HIS A 11 11.56 9.92 52.32
N GLN A 12 10.92 9.35 51.29
CA GLN A 12 11.06 9.57 49.83
C GLN A 12 10.10 10.70 49.37
N PRO A 13 10.07 11.19 48.10
CA PRO A 13 10.97 11.03 46.92
C PRO A 13 11.32 12.34 46.17
N GLU A 14 12.23 12.28 45.18
CA GLU A 14 12.11 12.81 43.78
C GLU A 14 13.45 13.26 43.18
N SER A 15 13.76 12.67 42.02
CA SER A 15 14.63 13.16 40.93
C SER A 15 16.15 13.27 41.17
N TYR A 16 16.86 13.21 40.04
CA TYR A 16 18.27 13.50 39.78
C TYR A 16 19.25 12.32 39.63
N VAL A 17 19.66 12.18 38.36
CA VAL A 17 21.01 11.92 37.87
C VAL A 17 21.57 10.53 38.15
N LEU A 18 21.61 9.71 37.09
CA LEU A 18 22.57 8.61 37.01
C LEU A 18 23.97 9.24 36.90
N ASP A 19 24.57 9.41 38.07
CA ASP A 19 25.91 9.94 38.26
C ASP A 19 26.90 8.97 37.61
N GLY A 20 27.70 9.50 36.69
CA GLY A 20 28.74 8.76 36.00
C GLY A 20 29.82 8.37 37.00
N GLY A 21 29.81 7.10 37.42
CA GLY A 21 30.88 6.52 38.22
C GLY A 21 32.19 6.48 37.43
N TYR A 22 33.01 7.52 37.57
CA TYR A 22 34.45 7.43 37.38
C TYR A 22 35.09 7.11 38.72
N SER A 23 35.36 5.84 38.92
CA SER A 23 36.34 5.37 39.90
C SER A 23 37.76 5.77 39.48
N GLN A 24 38.46 6.32 40.46
CA GLN A 24 39.90 6.29 40.68
C GLN A 24 40.81 7.12 39.77
N GLY A 25 41.57 8.00 40.44
CA GLY A 25 42.59 8.83 39.84
C GLY A 25 43.75 8.04 39.24
N TYR A 26 44.30 8.63 38.19
CA TYR A 26 45.72 8.69 37.91
C TYR A 26 45.99 10.07 37.32
N GLU A 27 46.92 10.82 37.91
CA GLU A 27 47.45 12.06 37.35
C GLU A 27 48.08 11.75 35.98
N GLY A 28 47.61 12.41 34.93
CA GLY A 28 48.18 12.25 33.59
C GLY A 28 47.32 12.90 32.50
N ASP A 29 47.66 14.15 32.15
CA ASP A 29 47.61 14.85 30.84
C ASP A 29 46.68 14.38 29.67
N HIS A 30 45.53 13.75 29.93
CA HIS A 30 44.68 13.14 28.88
C HIS A 30 43.27 13.76 28.75
N GLY A 31 42.91 14.74 29.59
CA GLY A 31 41.57 15.35 29.61
C GLY A 31 41.24 16.20 28.36
N ASN A 32 42.23 16.90 27.80
CA ASN A 32 41.99 17.75 26.62
C ASN A 32 41.75 16.91 25.36
N GLN A 33 42.47 15.81 25.18
CA GLN A 33 42.42 15.01 23.96
C GLN A 33 41.06 14.31 23.80
N SER A 34 40.44 13.86 24.90
CA SER A 34 39.09 13.26 24.90
C SER A 34 37.99 14.27 24.48
N PHE A 35 38.10 15.52 24.92
CA PHE A 35 37.17 16.59 24.53
C PHE A 35 37.34 16.99 23.06
N TYR A 36 38.57 17.10 22.57
CA TYR A 36 38.80 17.38 21.14
C TYR A 36 38.33 16.23 20.24
N VAL A 37 38.52 14.97 20.67
CA VAL A 37 38.04 13.80 19.91
C VAL A 37 36.51 13.73 19.90
N SER A 38 35.83 14.07 21.00
CA SER A 38 34.36 14.10 21.04
C SER A 38 33.79 15.23 20.17
N GLN A 39 34.42 16.41 20.18
CA GLN A 39 34.06 17.55 19.34
C GLN A 39 34.32 17.27 17.85
N GLN A 40 35.44 16.62 17.50
CA GLN A 40 35.72 16.17 16.14
C GLN A 40 34.70 15.15 15.65
N ARG A 41 34.31 14.17 16.47
CA ARG A 41 33.25 13.20 16.14
C ARG A 41 31.89 13.89 15.96
N GLN A 42 31.60 14.94 16.72
CA GLN A 42 30.36 15.70 16.56
C GLN A 42 30.35 16.48 15.26
N MET A 43 31.43 17.18 14.92
CA MET A 43 31.58 17.87 13.63
C MET A 43 31.55 16.89 12.46
N GLN A 44 32.17 15.71 12.61
CA GLN A 44 32.15 14.67 11.59
C GLN A 44 30.73 14.16 11.35
N ARG A 45 29.96 13.87 12.41
CA ARG A 45 28.54 13.49 12.30
C ARG A 45 27.68 14.58 11.69
N GLU A 46 27.91 15.85 12.02
CA GLU A 46 27.20 16.97 11.40
C GLU A 46 27.53 17.13 9.91
N ASN A 47 28.78 16.89 9.52
CA ASN A 47 29.20 16.92 8.12
C ASN A 47 28.65 15.73 7.35
N GLU A 48 28.69 14.51 7.91
CA GLU A 48 28.04 13.31 7.37
C GLU A 48 26.54 13.56 7.19
N HIS A 49 25.86 14.10 8.20
CA HIS A 49 24.44 14.45 8.11
C HIS A 49 24.16 15.51 7.03
N LYS A 50 24.98 16.56 6.91
CA LYS A 50 24.84 17.57 5.86
C LYS A 50 25.08 16.99 4.46
N GLN A 51 26.02 16.05 4.35
CA GLN A 51 26.34 15.35 3.10
C GLN A 51 25.22 14.39 2.71
N ASP A 52 24.65 13.66 3.66
CA ASP A 52 23.46 12.82 3.46
C ASP A 52 22.26 13.68 3.04
N LEU A 53 22.04 14.83 3.69
CA LEU A 53 20.97 15.76 3.33
C LEU A 53 21.18 16.38 1.93
N ALA A 54 22.43 16.58 1.52
CA ALA A 54 22.77 17.05 0.19
C ALA A 54 22.55 15.96 -0.87
N ASN A 55 22.95 14.71 -0.58
CA ASN A 55 22.67 13.55 -1.42
C ASN A 55 21.16 13.30 -1.53
N ASP A 56 20.40 13.48 -0.46
CA ASP A 56 18.94 13.32 -0.44
C ASP A 56 18.22 14.39 -1.26
N LYS A 57 18.77 15.61 -1.33
CA LYS A 57 18.31 16.68 -2.24
C LYS A 57 18.58 16.36 -3.71
N THR A 58 19.64 15.60 -4.01
CA THR A 58 19.94 15.13 -5.37
C THR A 58 19.13 13.89 -5.77
N HIS A 59 18.81 13.01 -4.81
CA HIS A 59 17.92 11.85 -4.99
C HIS A 59 16.45 12.24 -4.74
N LYS A 60 15.89 13.05 -5.64
CA LYS A 60 14.45 13.37 -5.63
C LYS A 60 13.54 12.19 -6.01
N ALA A 61 14.07 11.16 -6.68
CA ALA A 61 13.28 10.04 -7.20
C ALA A 61 13.52 8.72 -6.43
N SER A 62 12.45 7.92 -6.27
CA SER A 62 12.53 6.54 -5.76
C SER A 62 13.55 5.72 -6.55
N ARG A 63 14.34 4.88 -5.87
CA ARG A 63 15.30 3.98 -6.53
C ARG A 63 14.64 2.72 -7.12
N TYR A 64 13.32 2.60 -6.99
CA TYR A 64 12.59 1.44 -7.45
C TYR A 64 12.57 1.34 -8.98
N VAL A 65 12.92 0.16 -9.49
CA VAL A 65 12.89 -0.14 -10.93
C VAL A 65 11.56 -0.79 -11.28
N PHE A 66 10.78 -0.12 -12.10
CA PHE A 66 9.52 -0.63 -12.63
C PHE A 66 9.79 -1.73 -13.66
N ARG A 67 8.96 -2.79 -13.64
CA ARG A 67 9.15 -3.98 -14.48
C ARG A 67 7.84 -4.41 -15.13
N PRO A 68 7.85 -4.85 -16.41
CA PRO A 68 6.65 -5.34 -17.07
C PRO A 68 6.00 -6.50 -16.32
N LEU A 69 4.68 -6.68 -16.50
CA LEU A 69 3.90 -7.73 -15.86
C LEU A 69 4.48 -9.14 -16.11
N GLU A 70 4.96 -9.40 -17.32
CA GLU A 70 5.53 -10.68 -17.71
C GLU A 70 6.79 -11.01 -16.91
N GLU A 71 7.69 -10.03 -16.74
CA GLU A 71 8.91 -10.18 -15.94
C GLU A 71 8.59 -10.40 -14.45
N LEU A 72 7.61 -9.65 -13.92
CA LEU A 72 7.17 -9.82 -12.53
C LEU A 72 6.57 -11.21 -12.28
N ARG A 73 5.84 -11.76 -13.26
CA ARG A 73 5.31 -13.13 -13.20
C ARG A 73 6.43 -14.17 -13.29
N ALA A 74 7.36 -14.00 -14.22
CA ALA A 74 8.48 -14.93 -14.42
C ALA A 74 9.43 -14.98 -13.22
N THR A 75 9.63 -13.85 -12.54
CA THR A 75 10.54 -13.73 -11.38
C THR A 75 9.83 -13.84 -10.03
N ASN A 76 8.53 -14.15 -9.99
CA ASN A 76 7.74 -14.17 -8.77
C ASN A 76 8.29 -15.18 -7.74
N PRO A 77 8.80 -14.73 -6.58
CA PRO A 77 9.38 -15.61 -5.57
C PRO A 77 8.37 -16.61 -4.97
N SER A 78 7.10 -16.22 -4.85
CA SER A 78 6.06 -17.07 -4.28
C SER A 78 5.73 -18.25 -5.18
N ILE A 79 5.63 -18.00 -6.49
CA ILE A 79 5.37 -19.05 -7.49
C ILE A 79 6.56 -20.02 -7.57
N ARG A 80 7.79 -19.50 -7.52
CA ARG A 80 9.01 -20.32 -7.47
C ARG A 80 9.09 -21.24 -6.24
N ASP A 81 8.52 -20.80 -5.12
CA ASP A 81 8.38 -21.61 -3.90
C ASP A 81 7.16 -22.56 -3.93
N GLY A 82 6.47 -22.66 -5.07
CA GLY A 82 5.32 -23.54 -5.29
C GLY A 82 4.01 -23.02 -4.71
N LEU A 83 3.80 -21.70 -4.70
CA LEU A 83 2.48 -21.11 -4.49
C LEU A 83 1.73 -21.04 -5.82
N ASP A 84 0.50 -21.52 -5.83
CA ASP A 84 -0.39 -21.42 -6.99
C ASP A 84 -0.62 -19.94 -7.40
N PRO A 85 -0.61 -19.60 -8.71
CA PRO A 85 -0.78 -18.22 -9.17
C PRO A 85 -2.09 -17.57 -8.75
N ASP A 86 -3.22 -18.30 -8.77
CA ASP A 86 -4.52 -17.75 -8.39
C ASP A 86 -4.57 -17.51 -6.87
N LYS A 87 -3.95 -18.41 -6.11
CA LYS A 87 -3.77 -18.24 -4.66
C LYS A 87 -2.88 -17.05 -4.32
N GLU A 88 -1.83 -16.79 -5.10
CA GLU A 88 -0.97 -15.62 -4.95
C GLU A 88 -1.77 -14.33 -5.15
N LEU A 89 -2.55 -14.26 -6.23
CA LEU A 89 -3.42 -13.12 -6.54
C LEU A 89 -4.47 -12.89 -5.44
N LEU A 90 -5.08 -13.98 -4.94
CA LEU A 90 -6.01 -13.92 -3.81
C LEU A 90 -5.32 -13.37 -2.55
N TRP A 91 -4.12 -13.83 -2.24
CA TRP A 91 -3.34 -13.38 -1.09
C TRP A 91 -2.97 -11.90 -1.21
N ARG A 92 -2.69 -11.41 -2.42
CA ARG A 92 -2.53 -9.96 -2.68
C ARG A 92 -3.75 -9.17 -2.30
N ARG A 93 -4.91 -9.56 -2.83
CA ARG A 93 -6.17 -8.88 -2.51
C ARG A 93 -6.47 -8.90 -1.02
N GLN A 94 -6.18 -10.00 -0.33
CA GLN A 94 -6.40 -10.12 1.11
C GLN A 94 -5.55 -9.17 1.95
N TYR A 95 -4.25 -9.04 1.66
CA TYR A 95 -3.44 -8.09 2.41
C TYR A 95 -3.77 -6.64 2.04
N CYS A 96 -4.08 -6.34 0.78
CA CYS A 96 -4.52 -4.98 0.39
C CYS A 96 -5.79 -4.60 1.14
N LYS A 97 -6.75 -5.53 1.23
CA LYS A 97 -7.99 -5.36 2.00
C LYS A 97 -7.71 -5.14 3.49
N LEU A 98 -6.83 -5.95 4.09
CA LEU A 98 -6.44 -5.76 5.50
C LEU A 98 -5.90 -4.35 5.74
N ILE A 99 -4.94 -3.91 4.91
CA ILE A 99 -4.31 -2.59 5.05
C ILE A 99 -5.34 -1.47 4.87
N GLN A 100 -6.22 -1.60 3.88
CA GLN A 100 -7.29 -0.66 3.60
C GLN A 100 -8.26 -0.53 4.78
N ASP A 101 -8.82 -1.65 5.25
CA ASP A 101 -9.82 -1.67 6.30
C ASP A 101 -9.20 -1.20 7.64
N ALA A 102 -7.98 -1.66 7.97
CA ALA A 102 -7.29 -1.30 9.21
C ALA A 102 -6.86 0.17 9.20
N GLY A 103 -6.34 0.65 8.07
CA GLY A 103 -5.95 2.04 7.90
C GLY A 103 -7.14 2.99 8.05
N MET A 104 -8.29 2.64 7.48
CA MET A 104 -9.52 3.41 7.64
C MET A 104 -9.99 3.46 9.11
N ALA A 105 -10.00 2.31 9.79
CA ALA A 105 -10.37 2.23 11.20
C ALA A 105 -9.43 3.04 12.11
N LEU A 106 -8.12 3.06 11.79
CA LEU A 106 -7.10 3.84 12.50
C LEU A 106 -7.06 5.31 12.10
N LYS A 107 -7.90 5.73 11.15
CA LYS A 107 -7.93 7.10 10.58
C LYS A 107 -6.57 7.51 10.01
N ILE A 108 -5.93 6.60 9.28
CA ILE A 108 -4.73 6.88 8.48
C ILE A 108 -5.18 7.45 7.12
N PRO A 109 -4.56 8.52 6.60
CA PRO A 109 -4.93 9.08 5.31
C PRO A 109 -4.85 8.05 4.17
N GLN A 110 -5.84 8.04 3.27
CA GLN A 110 -5.90 7.09 2.15
C GLN A 110 -4.69 7.20 1.22
N TRP A 111 -4.43 8.41 0.71
CA TRP A 111 -3.43 8.64 -0.33
C TRP A 111 -2.01 8.76 0.21
N GLY A 112 -1.86 9.15 1.49
CA GLY A 112 -0.56 9.26 2.16
C GLY A 112 -0.17 7.95 2.82
N GLY A 113 -0.95 7.43 3.76
CA GLY A 113 -0.55 6.25 4.54
C GLY A 113 -0.96 4.90 3.96
N ILE A 114 -2.24 4.73 3.59
CA ILE A 114 -2.77 3.41 3.19
C ILE A 114 -2.18 2.95 1.86
N SER A 115 -2.16 3.82 0.86
CA SER A 115 -1.56 3.55 -0.46
C SER A 115 -0.06 3.23 -0.37
N VAL A 116 0.68 3.96 0.48
CA VAL A 116 2.11 3.73 0.74
C VAL A 116 2.32 2.39 1.40
N ALA A 117 1.53 2.03 2.41
CA ALA A 117 1.59 0.73 3.06
C ALA A 117 1.34 -0.43 2.07
N ILE A 118 0.34 -0.29 1.21
CA ILE A 118 0.05 -1.26 0.15
C ILE A 118 1.25 -1.37 -0.80
N THR A 119 1.82 -0.25 -1.24
CA THR A 119 2.97 -0.22 -2.14
C THR A 119 4.21 -0.86 -1.53
N LEU A 120 4.51 -0.58 -0.25
CA LEU A 120 5.60 -1.24 0.50
C LEU A 120 5.40 -2.76 0.51
N CYS A 121 4.17 -3.21 0.78
CA CYS A 121 3.82 -4.63 0.80
C CYS A 121 4.00 -5.29 -0.58
N HIS A 122 3.53 -4.63 -1.66
CA HIS A 122 3.75 -5.11 -3.03
C HIS A 122 5.23 -5.22 -3.37
N ARG A 123 6.03 -4.19 -3.04
CA ARG A 123 7.48 -4.19 -3.29
C ARG A 123 8.19 -5.28 -2.50
N PHE A 124 7.80 -5.49 -1.24
CA PHE A 124 8.36 -6.56 -0.41
C PHE A 124 8.10 -7.94 -1.04
N PHE A 125 6.84 -8.22 -1.42
CA PHE A 125 6.46 -9.49 -2.03
C PHE A 125 6.85 -9.64 -3.51
N ALA A 126 7.42 -8.61 -4.13
CA ALA A 126 8.12 -8.74 -5.40
C ALA A 126 9.53 -9.35 -5.23
N ILE A 127 10.07 -9.35 -4.01
CA ILE A 127 11.42 -9.84 -3.67
C ILE A 127 11.35 -11.09 -2.78
N LYS A 128 10.37 -11.13 -1.86
CA LYS A 128 10.18 -12.20 -0.89
C LYS A 128 8.93 -13.02 -1.21
N SER A 129 8.97 -14.30 -0.82
CA SER A 129 7.87 -15.23 -1.03
C SER A 129 6.82 -15.12 0.07
N MET A 130 5.54 -15.07 -0.33
CA MET A 130 4.40 -15.12 0.60
C MET A 130 4.22 -16.48 1.28
N LYS A 131 4.84 -17.55 0.75
CA LYS A 131 4.80 -18.87 1.38
C LYS A 131 5.71 -18.94 2.61
N LYS A 132 6.80 -18.17 2.60
CA LYS A 132 7.81 -18.11 3.67
C LYS A 132 7.58 -16.97 4.66
N ASN A 133 6.71 -16.01 4.35
CA ASN A 133 6.45 -14.84 5.18
C ASN A 133 4.94 -14.64 5.31
N ASP A 134 4.42 -14.48 6.53
CA ASP A 134 2.99 -14.23 6.72
C ASP A 134 2.59 -12.87 6.13
N ARG A 135 1.74 -12.91 5.11
CA ARG A 135 1.22 -11.72 4.41
C ARG A 135 0.52 -10.73 5.33
N PHE A 136 -0.19 -11.21 6.35
CA PHE A 136 -0.92 -10.34 7.28
C PHE A 136 0.04 -9.68 8.27
N LEU A 137 1.06 -10.42 8.74
CA LEU A 137 2.11 -9.86 9.58
C LEU A 137 2.88 -8.75 8.86
N VAL A 138 3.31 -9.03 7.62
CA VAL A 138 4.02 -8.06 6.78
C VAL A 138 3.12 -6.86 6.46
N ALA A 139 1.84 -7.07 6.19
CA ALA A 139 0.89 -6.00 5.94
C ALA A 139 0.69 -5.06 7.14
N THR A 140 0.54 -5.63 8.34
CA THR A 140 0.48 -4.87 9.60
C THR A 140 1.75 -4.06 9.82
N ALA A 141 2.92 -4.65 9.58
CA ALA A 141 4.20 -3.96 9.65
C ALA A 141 4.32 -2.82 8.62
N CYS A 142 3.89 -3.03 7.38
CA CYS A 142 3.88 -2.01 6.34
C CYS A 142 2.93 -0.85 6.69
N LEU A 143 1.76 -1.13 7.26
CA LEU A 143 0.82 -0.10 7.72
C LEU A 143 1.39 0.72 8.87
N PHE A 144 2.02 0.07 9.85
CA PHE A 144 2.71 0.75 10.95
C PHE A 144 3.86 1.63 10.44
N LEU A 145 4.67 1.11 9.51
CA LEU A 145 5.78 1.83 8.92
C LEU A 145 5.31 3.04 8.10
N ALA A 146 4.30 2.87 7.23
CA ALA A 146 3.75 3.96 6.42
C ALA A 146 3.13 5.07 7.28
N ALA A 147 2.45 4.71 8.37
CA ALA A 147 1.92 5.69 9.31
C ALA A 147 3.02 6.59 9.91
N LYS A 148 4.22 6.05 10.13
CA LYS A 148 5.39 6.83 10.59
C LYS A 148 5.96 7.70 9.48
N ILE A 149 6.08 7.18 8.25
CA ILE A 149 6.62 7.91 7.10
C ILE A 149 5.77 9.16 6.80
N GLU A 150 4.46 9.05 6.94
CA GLU A 150 3.49 10.07 6.54
C GLU A 150 3.07 11.00 7.68
N GLU A 151 3.86 11.06 8.76
CA GLU A 151 3.62 11.94 9.91
C GLU A 151 2.23 11.74 10.56
N SER A 152 1.67 10.52 10.46
CA SER A 152 0.44 10.10 11.14
C SER A 152 0.69 8.88 12.04
N PRO A 153 1.72 8.90 12.92
CA PRO A 153 2.13 7.72 13.66
C PRO A 153 1.00 7.22 14.57
N LYS A 154 0.82 5.91 14.59
CA LYS A 154 -0.14 5.22 15.47
C LYS A 154 0.62 4.36 16.47
N LEU A 155 0.04 4.18 17.65
CA LEU A 155 0.58 3.23 18.62
C LEU A 155 0.57 1.83 18.01
N LEU A 156 1.71 1.13 18.08
CA LEU A 156 1.86 -0.23 17.55
C LEU A 156 0.76 -1.16 18.07
N LYS A 157 0.41 -1.04 19.35
CA LYS A 157 -0.70 -1.79 19.96
C LYS A 157 -2.02 -1.60 19.20
N ASN A 158 -2.37 -0.36 18.85
CA ASN A 158 -3.62 -0.10 18.14
C ASN A 158 -3.57 -0.67 16.72
N VAL A 159 -2.42 -0.59 16.05
CA VAL A 159 -2.25 -1.15 14.70
C VAL A 159 -2.41 -2.67 14.71
N ILE A 160 -1.80 -3.36 15.68
CA ILE A 160 -1.92 -4.80 15.86
C ILE A 160 -3.36 -5.19 16.16
N MET A 161 -3.97 -4.57 17.17
CA MET A 161 -5.34 -4.90 17.59
C MET A 161 -6.35 -4.73 16.46
N GLU A 162 -6.25 -3.64 15.68
CA GLU A 162 -7.18 -3.40 14.58
C GLU A 162 -6.94 -4.35 13.41
N SER A 163 -5.68 -4.67 13.10
CA SER A 163 -5.34 -5.65 12.05
C SER A 163 -5.85 -7.04 12.41
N GLU A 164 -5.65 -7.49 13.66
CA GLU A 164 -6.14 -8.78 14.13
C GLU A 164 -7.66 -8.84 14.22
N ARG A 165 -8.33 -7.73 14.57
CA ARG A 165 -9.78 -7.62 14.54
C ARG A 165 -10.36 -7.84 13.15
N ILE A 166 -9.74 -7.24 12.13
CA ILE A 166 -10.17 -7.39 10.74
C ILE A 166 -9.83 -8.79 10.22
N ARG A 167 -8.65 -9.32 10.56
CA ARG A 167 -8.24 -10.69 10.21
C ARG A 167 -9.19 -11.74 10.80
N HIS A 168 -9.65 -11.52 12.02
CA HIS A 168 -10.44 -12.47 12.80
C HIS A 168 -11.89 -12.04 13.06
N THR A 169 -12.49 -11.29 12.14
CA THR A 169 -13.89 -10.84 12.28
C THR A 169 -14.88 -11.99 12.54
N LYS A 170 -14.61 -13.19 12.00
CA LYS A 170 -15.43 -14.40 12.21
C LYS A 170 -14.96 -15.30 13.36
N ASN A 171 -13.82 -15.01 13.98
CA ASN A 171 -13.23 -15.83 15.04
C ASN A 171 -12.92 -14.99 16.29
N PRO A 172 -13.91 -14.73 17.15
CA PRO A 172 -13.72 -13.95 18.38
C PRO A 172 -12.81 -14.65 19.41
N ALA A 173 -12.58 -15.97 19.30
CA ALA A 173 -11.64 -16.67 20.18
C ALA A 173 -10.18 -16.25 19.94
N ALA A 174 -9.82 -15.97 18.68
CA ALA A 174 -8.48 -15.50 18.34
C ALA A 174 -8.20 -14.11 18.95
N LEU A 175 -9.20 -13.24 18.98
CA LEU A 175 -9.08 -11.92 19.63
C LEU A 175 -8.93 -12.04 21.15
N ARG A 176 -9.66 -12.95 21.79
CA ARG A 176 -9.52 -13.20 23.24
C ARG A 176 -8.14 -13.73 23.61
N ALA A 177 -7.48 -14.46 22.72
CA ALA A 177 -6.11 -14.93 22.97
C ALA A 177 -5.10 -13.77 23.06
N LEU A 178 -5.39 -12.61 22.49
CA LEU A 178 -4.57 -11.40 22.58
C LEU A 178 -4.81 -10.60 23.88
N ASP A 179 -5.80 -10.95 24.69
CA ASP A 179 -5.97 -10.39 26.03
C ASP A 179 -4.87 -10.87 26.98
N ASP A 180 -4.26 -12.03 26.67
CA ASP A 180 -3.06 -12.52 27.35
C ASP A 180 -1.83 -11.68 26.95
N PRO A 181 -1.17 -10.98 27.91
CA PRO A 181 0.02 -10.19 27.65
C PRO A 181 1.14 -10.96 26.93
N VAL A 182 1.30 -12.25 27.22
CA VAL A 182 2.39 -13.07 26.63
C VAL A 182 2.18 -13.24 25.13
N ASN A 183 0.94 -13.55 24.71
CA ASN A 183 0.61 -13.71 23.30
C ASN A 183 0.71 -12.38 22.54
N PHE A 184 0.24 -11.30 23.16
CA PHE A 184 0.34 -9.97 22.59
C PHE A 184 1.80 -9.52 22.41
N ASP A 185 2.65 -9.72 23.42
CA ASP A 185 4.06 -9.33 23.36
C ASP A 185 4.83 -10.15 22.33
N ARG A 186 4.50 -11.44 22.16
CA ARG A 186 5.06 -12.25 21.08
C ARG A 186 4.70 -11.68 19.70
N LEU A 187 3.42 -11.42 19.45
CA LEU A 187 2.96 -10.85 18.18
C LEU A 187 3.56 -9.46 17.93
N ARG A 188 3.71 -8.66 18.99
CA ARG A 188 4.37 -7.36 18.93
C ARG A 188 5.81 -7.49 18.44
N GLU A 189 6.59 -8.44 18.97
CA GLU A 189 7.96 -8.65 18.52
C GLU A 189 8.01 -9.19 17.08
N GLU A 190 7.09 -10.09 16.70
CA GLU A 190 6.97 -10.57 15.32
C GLU A 190 6.70 -9.42 14.33
N VAL A 191 5.84 -8.47 14.68
CA VAL A 191 5.55 -7.29 13.84
C VAL A 191 6.77 -6.38 13.73
N LEU A 192 7.53 -6.18 14.82
CA LEU A 192 8.77 -5.40 14.81
C LEU A 192 9.87 -6.09 13.97
N GLN A 193 9.95 -7.42 14.01
CA GLN A 193 10.85 -8.18 13.16
C GLN A 193 10.44 -8.09 11.68
N ALA A 194 9.15 -8.18 11.38
CA ALA A 194 8.63 -8.00 10.03
C ALA A 194 8.91 -6.58 9.51
N GLU A 195 8.76 -5.54 10.36
CA GLU A 195 9.11 -4.16 10.01
C GLU A 195 10.60 -4.05 9.62
N ARG A 196 11.50 -4.60 10.44
CA ARG A 196 12.94 -4.63 10.12
C ARG A 196 13.20 -5.36 8.80
N ALA A 197 12.53 -6.50 8.58
CA ALA A 197 12.66 -7.27 7.35
C ALA A 197 12.20 -6.47 6.12
N VAL A 198 11.12 -5.68 6.23
CA VAL A 198 10.65 -4.78 5.17
C VAL A 198 11.69 -3.70 4.88
N LEU A 199 12.21 -3.02 5.91
CA LEU A 199 13.23 -1.98 5.77
C LEU A 199 14.48 -2.49 5.04
N TYR A 200 15.03 -3.63 5.47
CA TYR A 200 16.22 -4.22 4.85
C TYR A 200 15.95 -4.73 3.45
N THR A 201 14.81 -5.36 3.20
CA THR A 201 14.45 -5.90 1.88
C THR A 201 14.30 -4.79 0.84
N LEU A 202 13.73 -3.64 1.24
CA LEU A 202 13.56 -2.48 0.37
C LEU A 202 14.80 -1.58 0.33
N GLY A 203 15.88 -1.94 1.03
CA GLY A 203 17.10 -1.14 1.10
C GLY A 203 16.87 0.28 1.60
N PHE A 204 15.88 0.46 2.51
CA PHE A 204 15.43 1.76 3.00
C PHE A 204 14.90 2.73 1.92
N ASP A 205 14.49 2.25 0.75
CA ASP A 205 13.77 3.06 -0.26
C ASP A 205 12.30 3.27 0.16
N LEU A 206 12.10 4.20 1.10
CA LEU A 206 10.79 4.53 1.68
C LEU A 206 10.10 5.72 1.00
N LYS A 207 10.79 6.41 0.10
CA LYS A 207 10.22 7.49 -0.71
C LYS A 207 9.33 6.90 -1.80
N ILE A 208 8.03 6.83 -1.52
CA ILE A 208 7.05 6.29 -2.45
C ILE A 208 6.16 7.42 -2.95
N GLU A 209 6.28 7.70 -4.25
CA GLU A 209 5.33 8.57 -4.93
C GLU A 209 4.03 7.83 -5.22
N GLN A 210 2.90 8.53 -5.08
CA GLN A 210 1.57 7.96 -5.24
C GLN A 210 0.79 8.64 -6.37
N PRO A 211 -0.05 7.91 -7.12
CA PRO A 211 -0.72 8.45 -8.31
C PRO A 211 -1.71 9.58 -7.98
N TYR A 212 -2.23 9.60 -6.74
CA TYR A 212 -3.11 10.66 -6.25
C TYR A 212 -2.49 12.05 -6.33
N LYS A 213 -1.16 12.18 -6.19
CA LYS A 213 -0.47 13.47 -6.28
C LYS A 213 -0.66 14.09 -7.67
N THR A 214 -0.40 13.32 -8.72
CA THR A 214 -0.60 13.75 -10.11
C THR A 214 -2.06 14.11 -10.38
N LEU A 215 -3.02 13.31 -9.89
CA LEU A 215 -4.44 13.61 -10.03
C LEU A 215 -4.80 14.94 -9.33
N MET A 216 -4.36 15.14 -8.09
CA MET A 216 -4.62 16.37 -7.33
C MET A 216 -3.97 17.60 -7.98
N GLU A 217 -2.76 17.48 -8.51
CA GLU A 217 -2.08 18.55 -9.24
C GLU A 217 -2.81 18.92 -10.53
N TRP A 218 -3.35 17.92 -11.24
CA TRP A 218 -4.20 18.16 -12.41
C TRP A 218 -5.50 18.87 -12.05
N MET A 219 -6.19 18.40 -11.00
CA MET A 219 -7.45 19.01 -10.55
C MET A 219 -7.30 20.48 -10.16
N LYS A 220 -6.16 20.89 -9.61
CA LYS A 220 -5.88 22.28 -9.22
C LYS A 220 -5.86 23.27 -10.40
N ARG A 221 -5.81 22.79 -11.65
CA ARG A 221 -5.79 23.66 -12.84
C ARG A 221 -7.12 24.37 -13.10
N ASP A 222 -8.22 23.82 -12.60
CA ASP A 222 -9.56 24.38 -12.78
C ASP A 222 -10.34 24.27 -11.47
N ALA A 223 -10.74 25.42 -10.93
CA ALA A 223 -11.49 25.48 -9.67
C ALA A 223 -12.76 24.64 -9.70
N ARG A 224 -13.39 24.46 -10.89
CA ARG A 224 -14.58 23.63 -11.07
C ARG A 224 -14.32 22.16 -10.81
N LEU A 225 -13.10 21.65 -10.99
CA LEU A 225 -12.74 20.26 -10.68
C LEU A 225 -12.58 20.03 -9.17
N THR A 226 -12.22 21.08 -8.43
CA THR A 226 -11.98 21.03 -6.99
C THR A 226 -13.15 21.55 -6.15
N ASP A 227 -14.22 22.01 -6.79
CA ASP A 227 -15.33 22.65 -6.10
C ASP A 227 -16.06 21.65 -5.20
N GLN A 228 -15.83 21.81 -3.88
CA GLN A 228 -16.40 20.97 -2.82
C GLN A 228 -17.82 21.41 -2.44
N LEU A 229 -18.32 22.55 -2.93
CA LEU A 229 -19.63 23.10 -2.54
C LEU A 229 -20.84 22.38 -3.19
N ASN A 230 -20.63 21.19 -3.75
CA ASN A 230 -21.61 20.25 -4.35
C ASN A 230 -22.14 20.55 -5.76
N ASP A 231 -21.87 21.72 -6.36
CA ASP A 231 -22.42 22.09 -7.68
C ASP A 231 -21.47 21.91 -8.87
N SER A 232 -20.31 21.28 -8.67
CA SER A 232 -19.41 20.96 -9.78
C SER A 232 -20.05 19.97 -10.76
N PRO A 233 -20.14 20.30 -12.07
CA PRO A 233 -20.56 19.33 -13.08
C PRO A 233 -19.55 18.18 -13.23
N TYR A 234 -18.31 18.36 -12.78
CA TYR A 234 -17.22 17.38 -12.94
C TYR A 234 -17.01 16.51 -11.70
N LYS A 235 -17.86 16.62 -10.67
CA LYS A 235 -17.82 15.76 -9.49
C LYS A 235 -17.85 14.25 -9.83
N PRO A 236 -18.67 13.76 -10.77
CA PRO A 236 -18.66 12.35 -11.18
C PRO A 236 -17.34 11.91 -11.82
N LEU A 237 -16.72 12.78 -12.63
CA LEU A 237 -15.41 12.54 -13.24
C LEU A 237 -14.32 12.32 -12.20
N VAL A 238 -14.21 13.27 -11.26
CA VAL A 238 -13.23 13.23 -10.18
C VAL A 238 -13.41 11.99 -9.32
N GLN A 239 -14.65 11.68 -8.94
CA GLN A 239 -14.94 10.51 -8.13
C GLN A 239 -14.60 9.20 -8.85
N ASN A 240 -14.89 9.10 -10.14
CA ASN A 240 -14.54 7.93 -10.94
C ASN A 240 -13.02 7.76 -11.05
N ALA A 241 -12.28 8.84 -11.34
CA ALA A 241 -10.82 8.80 -11.39
C ALA A 241 -10.21 8.35 -10.05
N TRP A 242 -10.73 8.89 -8.93
CA TRP A 242 -10.28 8.52 -7.60
C TRP A 242 -10.58 7.04 -7.27
N ASN A 243 -11.76 6.55 -7.63
CA ASN A 243 -12.14 5.16 -7.43
C ASN A 243 -11.25 4.21 -8.23
N LEU A 244 -10.98 4.55 -9.49
CA LEU A 244 -10.06 3.80 -10.34
C LEU A 244 -8.65 3.76 -9.73
N LEU A 245 -8.15 4.86 -9.17
CA LEU A 245 -6.89 4.83 -8.42
C LEU A 245 -6.92 3.89 -7.22
N ASN A 246 -7.99 3.88 -6.44
CA ASN A 246 -8.14 2.92 -5.33
C ASN A 246 -8.18 1.47 -5.82
N ASP A 247 -8.75 1.22 -7.00
CA ASP A 247 -8.80 -0.10 -7.62
C ASP A 247 -7.40 -0.53 -8.08
N SER A 248 -6.59 0.40 -8.60
CA SER A 248 -5.20 0.13 -8.98
C SER A 248 -4.33 -0.37 -7.81
N LEU A 249 -4.63 0.04 -6.56
CA LEU A 249 -3.91 -0.43 -5.37
C LEU A 249 -4.10 -1.93 -5.09
N ARG A 250 -5.13 -2.57 -5.66
CA ARG A 250 -5.34 -4.02 -5.53
C ARG A 250 -4.62 -4.84 -6.60
N THR A 251 -4.03 -4.16 -7.58
CA THR A 251 -3.26 -4.75 -8.67
C THR A 251 -1.75 -4.66 -8.40
N THR A 252 -0.93 -5.11 -9.34
CA THR A 252 0.54 -4.91 -9.28
C THR A 252 1.01 -3.69 -10.10
N LEU A 253 0.11 -2.79 -10.50
CA LEU A 253 0.45 -1.63 -11.33
C LEU A 253 1.52 -0.73 -10.70
N CYS A 254 1.51 -0.59 -9.36
CA CYS A 254 2.53 0.16 -8.62
C CYS A 254 3.96 -0.42 -8.73
N LEU A 255 4.10 -1.65 -9.24
CA LEU A 255 5.37 -2.31 -9.53
C LEU A 255 5.76 -2.22 -11.01
N GLN A 256 4.79 -1.91 -11.88
CA GLN A 256 4.92 -1.96 -13.33
C GLN A 256 5.10 -0.58 -13.97
N PHE A 257 4.46 0.45 -13.41
CA PHE A 257 4.43 1.77 -14.02
C PHE A 257 4.68 2.88 -13.00
N PRO A 258 5.30 3.99 -13.43
CA PRO A 258 5.38 5.21 -12.64
C PRO A 258 3.98 5.70 -12.21
N PRO A 259 3.84 6.28 -11.01
CA PRO A 259 2.54 6.74 -10.49
C PRO A 259 1.82 7.74 -11.41
N GLN A 260 2.58 8.59 -12.10
CA GLN A 260 2.04 9.54 -13.07
C GLN A 260 1.29 8.84 -14.21
N LYS A 261 1.83 7.74 -14.75
CA LYS A 261 1.19 6.99 -15.84
C LYS A 261 -0.13 6.36 -15.40
N ILE A 262 -0.16 5.82 -14.17
CA ILE A 262 -1.36 5.25 -13.56
C ILE A 262 -2.43 6.34 -13.37
N ALA A 263 -2.04 7.53 -12.89
CA ALA A 263 -2.95 8.65 -12.68
C ALA A 263 -3.58 9.17 -13.98
N TRP A 264 -2.76 9.36 -15.02
CA TRP A 264 -3.26 9.79 -16.33
C TRP A 264 -4.20 8.76 -16.93
N THR A 265 -3.88 7.48 -16.83
CA THR A 265 -4.75 6.41 -17.32
C THR A 265 -6.07 6.36 -16.56
N ALA A 266 -6.05 6.49 -15.22
CA ALA A 266 -7.25 6.58 -14.41
C ALA A 266 -8.16 7.75 -14.81
N LEU A 267 -7.56 8.91 -15.09
CA LEU A 267 -8.29 10.09 -15.55
C LEU A 267 -8.90 9.88 -16.94
N TRP A 268 -8.14 9.27 -17.86
CA TRP A 268 -8.62 8.97 -19.21
C TRP A 268 -9.84 8.03 -19.20
N ILE A 269 -9.75 6.92 -18.43
CA ILE A 269 -10.88 5.99 -18.29
C ILE A 269 -12.08 6.72 -17.65
N ALA A 270 -11.84 7.49 -16.60
CA ALA A 270 -12.91 8.22 -15.92
C ALA A 270 -13.61 9.22 -16.85
N ASP A 271 -12.86 9.89 -17.72
CA ASP A 271 -13.42 10.82 -18.71
C ASP A 271 -14.25 10.10 -19.76
N LEU A 272 -13.75 8.97 -20.31
CA LEU A 272 -14.52 8.13 -21.21
C LEU A 272 -15.84 7.64 -20.59
N MET A 273 -15.82 7.23 -19.32
CA MET A 273 -17.02 6.79 -18.58
C MET A 273 -18.06 7.90 -18.37
N ASN A 274 -17.68 9.16 -18.59
CA ASN A 274 -18.51 10.33 -18.33
C ASN A 274 -18.94 11.09 -19.60
N ILE A 275 -18.55 10.59 -20.79
CA ILE A 275 -18.98 11.14 -22.09
C ILE A 275 -20.50 11.13 -22.20
N ASP A 276 -21.14 9.99 -21.97
CA ASP A 276 -22.59 9.83 -22.10
C ASP A 276 -23.39 10.60 -21.02
N ASN A 277 -22.74 10.88 -19.88
CA ASN A 277 -23.35 11.59 -18.75
C ASN A 277 -23.26 13.13 -18.90
N GLY A 278 -22.65 13.62 -19.99
CA GLY A 278 -22.47 15.06 -20.23
C GLY A 278 -21.47 15.74 -19.30
N THR A 279 -20.67 14.96 -18.54
CA THR A 279 -19.67 15.44 -17.58
C THR A 279 -18.23 15.24 -18.07
N HIS A 280 -18.06 14.94 -19.36
CA HIS A 280 -16.78 14.96 -20.06
C HIS A 280 -16.08 16.31 -19.86
N TYR A 281 -14.78 16.28 -19.59
CA TYR A 281 -14.00 17.49 -19.41
C TYR A 281 -13.37 17.93 -20.75
N PRO A 282 -13.86 19.00 -21.39
CA PRO A 282 -13.47 19.32 -22.77
C PRO A 282 -12.01 19.78 -22.94
N ALA A 283 -11.33 20.09 -21.83
CA ALA A 283 -9.95 20.54 -21.80
C ALA A 283 -8.95 19.42 -21.46
N LEU A 284 -9.38 18.16 -21.44
CA LEU A 284 -8.45 17.04 -21.52
C LEU A 284 -7.77 17.07 -22.90
N PRO A 285 -6.43 16.97 -22.98
CA PRO A 285 -5.75 17.00 -24.27
C PRO A 285 -6.33 15.91 -25.18
N PRO A 286 -6.78 16.23 -26.41
CA PRO A 286 -7.33 15.24 -27.30
C PRO A 286 -6.22 14.47 -28.02
N GLY A 287 -6.44 13.17 -28.27
CA GLY A 287 -5.59 12.37 -29.14
C GLY A 287 -4.11 12.35 -28.72
N SER A 288 -3.22 12.67 -29.66
CA SER A 288 -1.76 12.59 -29.47
C SER A 288 -1.21 13.51 -28.37
N GLU A 289 -1.85 14.67 -28.13
CA GLU A 289 -1.41 15.64 -27.13
C GLU A 289 -1.54 15.08 -25.69
N PHE A 290 -2.46 14.13 -25.48
CA PHE A 290 -2.57 13.41 -24.21
C PHE A 290 -1.36 12.53 -23.96
N PHE A 291 -0.99 11.72 -24.95
CA PHE A 291 0.11 10.77 -24.85
C PHE A 291 1.47 11.49 -24.70
N GLU A 292 1.64 12.63 -25.37
CA GLU A 292 2.83 13.47 -25.23
C GLU A 292 2.96 14.06 -23.81
N LYS A 293 1.88 14.60 -23.24
CA LYS A 293 1.92 15.21 -21.89
C LYS A 293 1.94 14.19 -20.76
N SER A 294 1.34 13.03 -20.97
CA SER A 294 1.27 11.97 -19.96
C SER A 294 2.48 11.05 -19.97
N GLU A 295 3.28 11.07 -21.04
CA GLU A 295 4.38 10.11 -21.29
C GLU A 295 3.93 8.65 -21.25
N VAL A 296 2.65 8.41 -21.56
CA VAL A 296 2.04 7.08 -21.63
C VAL A 296 1.96 6.68 -23.10
N THR A 297 2.38 5.48 -23.45
CA THR A 297 2.15 4.93 -24.80
C THR A 297 0.75 4.28 -24.88
N PRO A 298 0.15 4.15 -26.08
CA PRO A 298 -1.15 3.48 -26.23
C PRO A 298 -1.16 2.04 -25.67
N GLU A 299 -0.06 1.30 -25.82
CA GLU A 299 0.09 -0.06 -25.28
C GLU A 299 0.10 -0.07 -23.74
N GLU A 300 0.89 0.83 -23.13
CA GLU A 300 0.92 0.99 -21.67
C GLU A 300 -0.45 1.40 -21.13
N LEU A 301 -1.14 2.33 -21.81
CA LEU A 301 -2.48 2.77 -21.44
C LEU A 301 -3.46 1.59 -21.41
N MET A 302 -3.49 0.78 -22.48
CA MET A 302 -4.39 -0.39 -22.53
C MET A 302 -4.07 -1.40 -21.43
N ASN A 303 -2.78 -1.68 -21.18
CA ASN A 303 -2.37 -2.61 -20.14
C ASN A 303 -2.78 -2.13 -18.73
N ILE A 304 -2.64 -0.84 -18.45
CA ILE A 304 -3.10 -0.24 -17.20
C ILE A 304 -4.64 -0.31 -17.10
N CYS A 305 -5.35 0.05 -18.19
CA CYS A 305 -6.81 -0.01 -18.27
C CYS A 305 -7.36 -1.40 -17.96
N ASP A 306 -6.83 -2.43 -18.63
CA ASP A 306 -7.31 -3.80 -18.48
C ASP A 306 -7.19 -4.30 -17.04
N GLN A 307 -6.07 -3.98 -16.38
CA GLN A 307 -5.86 -4.35 -14.98
C GLN A 307 -6.78 -3.59 -14.02
N MET A 308 -7.01 -2.29 -14.24
CA MET A 308 -7.92 -1.49 -13.41
C MET A 308 -9.38 -1.89 -13.59
N LEU A 309 -9.81 -2.13 -14.83
CA LEU A 309 -11.19 -2.51 -15.16
C LEU A 309 -11.53 -3.91 -14.66
N ALA A 310 -10.60 -4.88 -14.73
CA ALA A 310 -10.79 -6.21 -14.15
C ALA A 310 -11.09 -6.15 -12.63
N GLU A 311 -10.40 -5.27 -11.91
CA GLU A 311 -10.68 -5.03 -10.49
C GLU A 311 -11.97 -4.23 -10.28
N TYR A 312 -12.28 -3.26 -11.15
CA TYR A 312 -13.53 -2.49 -11.08
C TYR A 312 -14.75 -3.40 -11.24
N GLU A 313 -14.74 -4.31 -12.21
CA GLU A 313 -15.80 -5.31 -12.41
C GLU A 313 -15.96 -6.19 -11.18
N THR A 314 -14.86 -6.72 -10.66
CA THR A 314 -14.86 -7.54 -9.43
C THR A 314 -15.43 -6.76 -8.24
N SER A 315 -15.13 -5.47 -8.14
CA SER A 315 -15.56 -4.60 -7.05
C SER A 315 -17.02 -4.16 -7.19
N LYS A 316 -17.46 -3.91 -8.42
CA LYS A 316 -18.86 -3.64 -8.77
C LYS A 316 -19.73 -4.87 -8.47
N LEU A 317 -19.27 -6.04 -8.92
CA LEU A 317 -19.88 -7.33 -8.60
C LEU A 317 -19.97 -7.57 -7.09
N SER A 318 -18.90 -7.29 -6.35
CA SER A 318 -18.87 -7.41 -4.89
C SER A 318 -19.89 -6.49 -4.21
N ARG A 319 -20.04 -5.24 -4.69
CA ARG A 319 -21.05 -4.30 -4.19
C ARG A 319 -22.47 -4.76 -4.50
N MET A 320 -22.70 -5.27 -5.71
CA MET A 320 -23.99 -5.82 -6.11
C MET A 320 -24.32 -7.08 -5.29
N ALA A 321 -23.34 -7.94 -5.02
CA ALA A 321 -23.49 -9.11 -4.16
C ALA A 321 -23.91 -8.71 -2.74
N ALA A 322 -23.28 -7.68 -2.19
CA ALA A 322 -23.62 -7.16 -0.87
C ALA A 322 -25.04 -6.56 -0.82
N SER A 323 -25.52 -5.93 -1.90
CA SER A 323 -26.88 -5.36 -1.95
C SER A 323 -27.97 -6.40 -2.24
N THR A 324 -27.65 -7.42 -3.04
CA THR A 324 -28.64 -8.38 -3.58
C THR A 324 -28.60 -9.72 -2.84
N GLY A 325 -27.61 -9.95 -1.97
CA GLY A 325 -27.40 -11.21 -1.24
C GLY A 325 -26.99 -12.41 -2.12
N GLN A 326 -26.75 -12.17 -3.41
CA GLN A 326 -26.37 -13.20 -4.39
C GLN A 326 -24.86 -13.47 -4.35
N SER A 327 -24.45 -14.67 -4.77
CA SER A 327 -23.03 -14.99 -4.88
C SER A 327 -22.36 -14.18 -6.01
N ILE A 328 -21.09 -13.82 -5.81
CA ILE A 328 -20.31 -13.06 -6.80
C ILE A 328 -20.25 -13.80 -8.15
N GLN A 329 -20.21 -15.14 -8.12
CA GLN A 329 -20.20 -15.98 -9.33
C GLN A 329 -21.51 -15.89 -10.13
N ALA A 330 -22.67 -15.89 -9.46
CA ALA A 330 -23.97 -15.75 -10.12
C ALA A 330 -24.12 -14.35 -10.75
N LEU A 331 -23.72 -13.30 -10.02
CA LEU A 331 -23.73 -11.93 -10.54
C LEU A 331 -22.76 -11.73 -11.70
N LYS A 332 -21.61 -12.42 -11.68
CA LYS A 332 -20.62 -12.38 -12.75
C LYS A 332 -21.18 -13.00 -14.02
N ALA A 333 -21.82 -14.16 -13.93
CA ALA A 333 -22.50 -14.79 -15.05
C ALA A 333 -23.63 -13.90 -15.62
N ASP A 334 -24.45 -13.30 -14.75
CA ASP A 334 -25.51 -12.38 -15.17
C ASP A 334 -24.98 -11.12 -15.87
N LEU A 335 -23.86 -10.56 -15.39
CA LEU A 335 -23.19 -9.42 -16.01
C LEU A 335 -22.53 -9.79 -17.34
N GLU A 336 -21.88 -10.95 -17.44
CA GLU A 336 -21.31 -11.47 -18.70
C GLU A 336 -22.40 -11.68 -19.76
N ILE A 337 -23.58 -12.19 -19.37
CA ILE A 337 -24.74 -12.33 -20.26
C ILE A 337 -25.26 -10.95 -20.73
N LYS A 338 -25.33 -9.97 -19.83
CA LYS A 338 -25.76 -8.59 -20.14
C LYS A 338 -24.71 -7.80 -20.94
N MET A 339 -23.43 -8.08 -20.77
CA MET A 339 -22.34 -7.45 -21.53
C MET A 339 -22.18 -8.09 -22.92
N GLY A 340 -22.47 -9.39 -23.05
CA GLY A 340 -22.57 -10.07 -24.34
C GLY A 340 -23.65 -9.48 -25.24
N SER A 341 -24.77 -8.98 -24.68
CA SER A 341 -25.79 -8.25 -25.43
C SER A 341 -25.45 -6.78 -25.69
N ALA A 342 -24.71 -6.11 -24.79
CA ALA A 342 -24.21 -4.74 -25.00
C ALA A 342 -23.14 -4.65 -26.11
N SER A 343 -22.36 -5.72 -26.31
CA SER A 343 -21.36 -5.81 -27.39
C SER A 343 -21.97 -5.74 -28.79
N GLN A 344 -23.27 -6.04 -28.95
CA GLN A 344 -24.00 -5.87 -30.22
C GLN A 344 -24.40 -4.42 -30.51
N MET A 345 -24.37 -3.50 -29.53
CA MET A 345 -24.63 -2.07 -29.75
C MET A 345 -23.37 -1.22 -29.96
N ALA A 346 -22.17 -1.73 -29.64
CA ALA A 346 -20.89 -1.01 -29.81
C ALA A 346 -20.29 -1.11 -31.23
N GLY A 347 -21.04 -1.64 -32.21
CA GLY A 347 -20.59 -1.89 -33.59
C GLY A 347 -20.59 -0.68 -34.54
N ARG A 348 -20.22 0.53 -34.09
CA ARG A 348 -19.97 1.68 -34.99
C ARG A 348 -18.63 2.36 -34.69
N LEU A 349 -17.55 1.65 -34.95
CA LEU A 349 -16.24 2.22 -35.30
C LEU A 349 -15.76 1.55 -36.60
N PRO A 350 -15.09 2.27 -37.53
CA PRO A 350 -14.83 1.75 -38.87
C PRO A 350 -13.76 0.64 -38.85
N PRO A 351 -13.87 -0.39 -39.71
CA PRO A 351 -13.00 -1.55 -39.68
C PRO A 351 -11.67 -1.30 -40.42
N VAL A 352 -10.57 -1.74 -39.80
CA VAL A 352 -9.30 -2.02 -40.49
C VAL A 352 -9.31 -3.48 -40.93
N MET A 353 -8.99 -3.72 -42.19
CA MET A 353 -9.03 -5.04 -42.86
C MET A 353 -8.03 -6.06 -42.28
N GLY A 354 -8.43 -7.33 -42.26
CA GLY A 354 -7.51 -8.49 -42.25
C GLY A 354 -8.00 -9.70 -41.45
N ALA A 355 -8.70 -10.63 -42.11
CA ALA A 355 -9.12 -11.95 -41.58
C ALA A 355 -7.97 -12.99 -41.65
N PRO A 356 -8.13 -14.30 -41.29
CA PRO A 356 -9.28 -14.99 -40.70
C PRO A 356 -8.98 -16.02 -39.57
N GLY A 357 -10.03 -16.35 -38.79
CA GLY A 357 -10.43 -17.75 -38.61
C GLY A 357 -10.20 -18.43 -37.25
N GLY A 358 -11.27 -19.07 -36.75
CA GLY A 358 -11.17 -20.26 -35.89
C GLY A 358 -11.86 -20.14 -34.52
N GLY A 359 -13.18 -20.30 -34.48
CA GLY A 359 -13.91 -20.52 -33.22
C GLY A 359 -13.72 -21.94 -32.68
N ILE A 360 -13.96 -22.11 -31.37
CA ILE A 360 -14.53 -23.28 -30.69
C ILE A 360 -14.93 -22.84 -29.27
N ALA A 361 -16.11 -23.24 -28.82
CA ALA A 361 -16.60 -23.22 -27.43
C ALA A 361 -16.98 -24.67 -27.02
N PRO A 362 -17.47 -24.94 -25.80
CA PRO A 362 -16.75 -24.93 -24.53
C PRO A 362 -16.75 -26.34 -23.86
N GLY A 363 -15.79 -26.62 -22.98
CA GLY A 363 -15.72 -27.87 -22.20
C GLY A 363 -15.90 -27.62 -20.71
N GLN A 364 -17.00 -28.13 -20.15
CA GLN A 364 -17.31 -28.15 -18.72
C GLN A 364 -16.34 -29.03 -17.94
N VAL A 365 -15.88 -28.59 -16.76
CA VAL A 365 -15.40 -29.51 -15.70
C VAL A 365 -15.93 -29.04 -14.34
N LYS A 366 -16.64 -29.94 -13.68
CA LYS A 366 -17.20 -29.85 -12.32
C LYS A 366 -16.09 -29.78 -11.28
N LEU A 367 -16.32 -28.97 -10.24
CA LEU A 367 -15.61 -29.00 -8.97
C LEU A 367 -16.27 -30.07 -8.09
N GLU A 368 -15.50 -31.07 -7.66
CA GLU A 368 -15.83 -31.88 -6.49
C GLU A 368 -14.95 -31.43 -5.32
N GLU A 369 -15.63 -31.19 -4.19
CA GLU A 369 -15.07 -30.97 -2.88
C GLU A 369 -14.46 -32.27 -2.35
N GLU A 370 -13.27 -32.22 -1.77
CA GLU A 370 -12.91 -33.13 -0.69
C GLU A 370 -12.12 -32.38 0.38
N GLU A 371 -12.82 -32.12 1.49
CA GLU A 371 -12.22 -32.01 2.81
C GLU A 371 -11.62 -33.37 3.21
N GLY A 372 -10.43 -33.35 3.79
CA GLY A 372 -9.74 -34.55 4.25
C GLY A 372 -8.78 -34.28 5.41
N GLU A 373 -9.35 -34.34 6.61
CA GLU A 373 -8.79 -34.81 7.88
C GLU A 373 -7.27 -34.80 8.11
N VAL A 374 -6.89 -34.03 9.13
CA VAL A 374 -5.72 -34.26 9.97
C VAL A 374 -5.97 -35.51 10.83
N LYS A 375 -5.05 -36.48 10.80
CA LYS A 375 -4.86 -37.44 11.89
C LYS A 375 -3.38 -37.58 12.27
N SER A 376 -3.18 -37.33 13.57
CA SER A 376 -2.12 -37.76 14.51
C SER A 376 -0.67 -37.37 14.25
#